data_AF-A0A8T7MMZ3-F1
#
_entry.id   AF-A0A8T7MMZ3-F1
#
_cell.length_a   1.000
_cell.length_b   1.000
_cell.length_c   1.000
_cell.angle_alpha   90.00
_cell.angle_beta   90.00
_cell.angle_gamma   90.00
#
_symmetry.space_group_name_H-M   'P 1'
#
loop_
_entity.id
_entity.type
_entity.pdbx_description
1 polymer ?
#
loop_
_entity_poly.entity_id
_entity_poly.type
_entity_poly.pdbx_seq_one_letter_code
_entity_poly.pdbx_strand_id
1 'polypeptide(L)'
;MNLDPTNPEYLYFCKRILQLTGLDLTNYKAEQTQRRLRTIMLRFKVFNYDALLVHLEQNPSERQEFRDFFTINVSEFFRDAQFFEELRRVWLPPLLDQRKETTLRCWSAACSIGPEPYSLAILMEYYFPGHPYKILATDLDRTALEQARRGGPYPETYFNRLPLQLQGLYFQQKEDGYYVAPKLQAWINFRLHNLLQGPFTQRYDLLVCRNVIIYFTLEAKQALYRNLAISLRPGGILFLGGAEFINNPKQYGLRSLNGPFYTLA
;
A
#
# COMPACT_ATOMS: atom_id res chain seq x y z
N MET A 1 -20.58 -23.52 -7.75
CA MET A 1 -20.30 -22.42 -6.81
C MET A 1 -21.20 -21.26 -7.18
N ASN A 2 -22.13 -20.89 -6.30
CA ASN A 2 -22.96 -19.71 -6.47
C ASN A 2 -22.19 -18.50 -5.92
N LEU A 3 -22.20 -17.42 -6.70
CA LEU A 3 -21.20 -16.34 -6.70
C LEU A 3 -21.81 -14.98 -6.35
N ASP A 4 -23.07 -15.01 -5.94
CA ASP A 4 -23.77 -13.85 -5.41
C ASP A 4 -23.15 -13.46 -4.06
N PRO A 5 -22.70 -12.21 -3.85
CA PRO A 5 -22.21 -11.74 -2.55
C PRO A 5 -23.27 -11.83 -1.43
N THR A 6 -24.54 -12.05 -1.77
CA THR A 6 -25.61 -12.36 -0.82
C THR A 6 -25.80 -13.86 -0.58
N ASN A 7 -25.06 -14.71 -1.29
CA ASN A 7 -25.14 -16.16 -1.15
C ASN A 7 -24.63 -16.62 0.24
N PRO A 8 -25.43 -17.38 1.01
CA PRO A 8 -25.03 -17.86 2.33
C PRO A 8 -23.75 -18.72 2.35
N GLU A 9 -23.52 -19.55 1.33
CA GLU A 9 -22.33 -20.40 1.16
C GLU A 9 -21.08 -19.52 0.98
N TYR A 10 -21.17 -18.48 0.15
CA TYR A 10 -20.07 -17.54 -0.07
C TYR A 10 -19.77 -16.71 1.17
N LEU A 11 -20.80 -16.20 1.86
CA LEU A 11 -20.63 -15.45 3.11
C LEU A 11 -20.02 -16.32 4.23
N TYR A 12 -20.45 -17.58 4.32
CA TYR A 12 -19.84 -18.55 5.23
C TYR A 12 -18.36 -18.79 4.89
N PHE A 13 -18.04 -18.98 3.61
CA PHE A 13 -16.67 -19.10 3.14
C PHE A 13 -15.83 -17.88 3.50
N CYS A 14 -16.30 -16.66 3.22
CA CYS A 14 -15.59 -15.43 3.56
C CYS A 14 -15.33 -15.30 5.07
N LYS A 15 -16.32 -15.64 5.91
CA LYS A 15 -16.17 -15.66 7.37
C LYS A 15 -15.08 -16.62 7.82
N ARG A 16 -15.03 -17.83 7.23
CA ARG A 16 -13.99 -18.82 7.54
C ARG A 16 -12.61 -18.38 7.06
N ILE A 17 -12.51 -17.78 5.87
CA ILE A 17 -11.27 -17.18 5.38
C ILE A 17 -10.78 -16.08 6.33
N LEU A 18 -11.65 -15.17 6.77
CA LEU A 18 -11.30 -14.13 7.74
C LEU A 18 -10.73 -14.74 9.03
N GLN A 19 -11.34 -15.81 9.56
CA GLN A 19 -10.84 -16.48 10.77
C GLN A 19 -9.47 -17.13 10.55
N LEU A 20 -9.27 -17.79 9.40
CA LEU A 20 -8.02 -18.51 9.10
C LEU A 20 -6.87 -17.58 8.73
N THR A 21 -7.17 -16.49 8.04
CA THR A 21 -6.19 -15.67 7.33
C THR A 21 -6.15 -14.21 7.80
N GLY A 22 -7.13 -13.75 8.58
CA GLY A 22 -7.29 -12.32 8.88
C GLY A 22 -7.73 -11.45 7.70
N LEU A 23 -7.88 -12.04 6.50
CA LEU A 23 -8.31 -11.35 5.29
C LEU A 23 -9.83 -11.44 5.16
N ASP A 24 -10.51 -10.30 5.21
CA ASP A 24 -11.95 -10.23 4.99
C ASP A 24 -12.25 -9.99 3.51
N LEU A 25 -12.53 -11.08 2.78
CA LEU A 25 -12.83 -11.04 1.36
C LEU A 25 -14.12 -10.28 1.02
N THR A 26 -15.03 -10.05 1.98
CA THR A 26 -16.25 -9.28 1.75
C THR A 26 -15.97 -7.80 1.50
N ASN A 27 -14.81 -7.32 1.94
CA ASN A 27 -14.37 -5.95 1.67
C ASN A 27 -13.80 -5.77 0.26
N TYR A 28 -13.67 -6.84 -0.54
CA TYR A 28 -13.12 -6.82 -1.88
C TYR A 28 -14.22 -7.01 -2.93
N LYS A 29 -14.06 -6.42 -4.11
CA LYS A 29 -15.01 -6.57 -5.22
C LYS A 29 -15.14 -8.03 -5.66
N ALA A 30 -16.36 -8.56 -5.59
CA ALA A 30 -16.67 -9.97 -5.84
C ALA A 30 -16.06 -10.52 -7.14
N GLU A 31 -16.20 -9.84 -8.28
CA GLU A 31 -15.69 -10.32 -9.57
C GLU A 31 -14.16 -10.51 -9.59
N GLN A 32 -13.41 -9.56 -9.02
CA GLN A 32 -11.95 -9.64 -8.96
C GLN A 32 -11.49 -10.71 -7.97
N THR A 33 -12.15 -10.78 -6.80
CA THR A 33 -11.93 -11.83 -5.80
C THR A 33 -12.16 -13.21 -6.40
N GLN A 34 -13.21 -13.38 -7.21
CA GLN A 34 -13.52 -14.65 -7.87
C GLN A 34 -12.46 -15.09 -8.87
N ARG A 35 -11.96 -14.18 -9.70
CA ARG A 35 -10.88 -14.51 -10.65
C ARG A 35 -9.65 -14.99 -9.90
N ARG A 36 -9.26 -14.29 -8.83
CA ARG A 36 -8.14 -14.70 -7.96
C ARG A 36 -8.41 -16.04 -7.26
N LEU A 37 -9.61 -16.25 -6.73
CA LEU A 37 -10.00 -17.52 -6.10
C LEU A 37 -9.87 -18.69 -7.08
N ARG A 38 -10.33 -18.54 -8.33
CA ARG A 38 -10.18 -19.59 -9.34
C ARG A 38 -8.71 -19.89 -9.63
N THR A 39 -7.87 -18.87 -9.78
CA THR A 39 -6.43 -19.05 -10.03
C THR A 39 -5.74 -19.79 -8.90
N ILE A 40 -5.99 -19.41 -7.64
CA ILE A 40 -5.32 -20.04 -6.49
C ILE A 40 -5.85 -21.47 -6.27
N MET A 41 -7.15 -21.69 -6.46
CA MET A 41 -7.76 -23.02 -6.33
C MET A 41 -7.20 -24.00 -7.38
N LEU A 42 -7.00 -23.54 -8.62
CA LEU A 42 -6.33 -24.33 -9.66
C LEU A 42 -4.89 -24.69 -9.27
N ARG A 43 -4.15 -23.75 -8.67
CA ARG A 43 -2.78 -23.99 -8.18
C ARG A 43 -2.74 -25.03 -7.07
N PHE A 44 -3.64 -24.92 -6.10
CA PHE A 44 -3.78 -25.86 -4.97
C PHE A 44 -4.52 -27.15 -5.34
N LYS A 45 -4.97 -27.28 -6.60
CA LYS A 45 -5.73 -28.43 -7.13
C LYS A 45 -6.99 -28.75 -6.31
N VAL A 46 -7.68 -27.71 -5.83
CA VAL A 46 -8.97 -27.80 -5.13
C VAL A 46 -10.09 -27.20 -5.97
N PHE A 47 -11.31 -27.72 -5.83
CA PHE A 47 -12.39 -27.44 -6.80
C PHE A 47 -13.65 -26.79 -6.20
N ASN A 48 -13.72 -26.63 -4.88
CA ASN A 48 -14.82 -25.95 -4.20
C ASN A 48 -14.32 -25.23 -2.92
N TYR A 49 -15.20 -24.42 -2.33
CA TYR A 49 -14.86 -23.61 -1.15
C TYR A 49 -14.54 -24.46 0.08
N ASP A 50 -15.27 -25.54 0.34
CA ASP A 50 -15.00 -26.41 1.48
C ASP A 50 -13.64 -27.09 1.37
N ALA A 51 -13.31 -27.60 0.18
CA ALA A 51 -12.01 -28.20 -0.11
C ALA A 51 -10.88 -27.18 0.07
N LEU A 52 -11.08 -25.94 -0.39
CA LEU A 52 -10.11 -24.87 -0.16
C LEU A 52 -9.96 -24.57 1.34
N LEU A 53 -11.04 -24.47 2.12
CA LEU A 53 -10.97 -24.22 3.56
C LEU A 53 -10.20 -25.31 4.30
N VAL A 54 -10.54 -26.58 4.05
CA VAL A 54 -9.84 -27.74 4.62
C VAL A 54 -8.36 -27.71 4.24
N HIS A 55 -8.07 -27.41 2.98
CA HIS A 55 -6.70 -27.32 2.48
C HIS A 55 -5.89 -26.23 3.18
N LEU A 56 -6.46 -25.03 3.33
CA LEU A 56 -5.80 -23.92 4.03
C LEU A 56 -5.64 -24.20 5.53
N GLU A 57 -6.55 -24.95 6.15
CA GLU A 57 -6.44 -25.38 7.54
C GLU A 57 -5.25 -26.32 7.76
N GLN A 58 -5.05 -27.26 6.84
CA GLN A 58 -4.02 -28.29 6.92
C GLN A 58 -2.63 -27.82 6.47
N ASN A 59 -2.55 -26.78 5.62
CA ASN A 59 -1.31 -26.34 5.00
C ASN A 59 -0.98 -24.87 5.36
N PRO A 60 -0.28 -24.61 6.48
CA PRO A 60 0.06 -23.24 6.90
C PRO A 60 0.88 -22.44 5.88
N SER A 61 1.78 -23.09 5.13
CA SER A 61 2.57 -22.44 4.07
C SER A 61 1.69 -21.95 2.92
N GLU A 62 0.79 -22.80 2.42
CA GLU A 62 -0.14 -22.45 1.36
C GLU A 62 -1.23 -21.47 1.84
N ARG A 63 -1.51 -21.42 3.14
CA ARG A 63 -2.31 -20.35 3.75
C ARG A 63 -1.61 -19.00 3.69
N GLN A 64 -0.29 -18.96 3.86
CA GLN A 64 0.46 -17.72 3.65
C GLN A 64 0.47 -17.36 2.16
N GLU A 65 0.72 -18.33 1.28
CA GLU A 65 0.67 -18.10 -0.18
C GLU A 65 -0.69 -17.59 -0.64
N PHE A 66 -1.79 -18.12 -0.09
CA PHE A 66 -3.14 -17.62 -0.35
C PHE A 66 -3.26 -16.15 0.05
N ARG A 67 -2.79 -15.76 1.25
CA ARG A 67 -2.81 -14.35 1.66
C ARG A 67 -2.03 -13.49 0.69
N ASP A 68 -0.78 -13.87 0.44
CA ASP A 68 0.15 -13.16 -0.44
C ASP A 68 -0.49 -13.00 -1.82
N PHE A 69 -1.08 -14.05 -2.39
CA PHE A 69 -1.73 -13.98 -3.70
C PHE A 69 -2.91 -12.99 -3.78
N PHE A 70 -3.63 -12.76 -2.68
CA PHE A 70 -4.70 -11.76 -2.64
C PHE A 70 -4.19 -10.35 -2.29
N THR A 71 -2.98 -10.24 -1.74
CA THR A 71 -2.32 -8.96 -1.43
C THR A 71 -1.27 -8.52 -2.46
N ILE A 72 -0.87 -9.39 -3.40
CA ILE A 72 0.12 -9.06 -4.45
C ILE A 72 -0.39 -7.90 -5.30
N ASN A 73 0.36 -6.79 -5.18
CA ASN A 73 0.23 -5.55 -5.92
C ASN A 73 1.49 -5.38 -6.77
N VAL A 74 1.35 -5.33 -8.09
CA VAL A 74 2.45 -4.88 -8.97
C VAL A 74 2.79 -3.45 -8.56
N SER A 75 4.03 -3.25 -8.11
CA SER A 75 4.58 -1.94 -7.76
C SER A 75 5.86 -1.72 -8.55
N GLU A 76 6.25 -0.46 -8.72
CA GLU A 76 7.52 -0.06 -9.33
C GLU A 76 7.99 1.23 -8.65
N PHE A 77 9.28 1.55 -8.74
CA PHE A 77 9.77 2.82 -8.21
C PHE A 77 9.16 3.98 -9.01
N PHE A 78 8.73 5.02 -8.31
CA PHE A 78 8.10 6.20 -8.92
C PHE A 78 6.89 5.86 -9.82
N ARG A 79 6.08 4.87 -9.41
CA ARG A 79 4.79 4.58 -10.08
C ARG A 79 3.96 5.86 -10.19
N ASP A 80 3.45 6.15 -11.38
CA ASP A 80 2.85 7.45 -11.74
C ASP A 80 3.81 8.63 -11.51
N ALA A 81 5.03 8.54 -12.07
CA ALA A 81 6.13 9.50 -11.88
C ALA A 81 5.73 10.98 -11.99
N GLN A 82 4.78 11.32 -12.87
CA GLN A 82 4.23 12.68 -12.98
C GLN A 82 3.65 13.22 -11.65
N PHE A 83 3.00 12.37 -10.85
CA PHE A 83 2.46 12.78 -9.55
C PHE A 83 3.55 12.80 -8.47
N PHE A 84 4.58 11.94 -8.55
CA PHE A 84 5.75 12.10 -7.68
C PHE A 84 6.51 13.40 -7.97
N GLU A 85 6.57 13.81 -9.22
CA GLU A 85 7.16 15.08 -9.62
C GLU A 85 6.32 16.28 -9.14
N GLU A 86 5.00 16.18 -9.21
CA GLU A 86 4.09 17.17 -8.60
C GLU A 86 4.25 17.23 -7.08
N LEU A 87 4.26 16.07 -6.40
CA LEU A 87 4.55 15.95 -4.97
C LEU A 87 5.85 16.66 -4.60
N ARG A 88 6.92 16.41 -5.36
CA ARG A 88 8.23 17.03 -5.17
C ARG A 88 8.21 18.54 -5.36
N ARG A 89 7.57 19.05 -6.42
CA ARG A 89 7.65 20.47 -6.77
C ARG A 89 6.65 21.35 -6.05
N VAL A 90 5.47 20.82 -5.75
CA VAL A 90 4.32 21.61 -5.30
C VAL A 90 4.02 21.35 -3.82
N TRP A 91 4.05 20.09 -3.39
CA TRP A 91 3.47 19.71 -2.11
C TRP A 91 4.51 19.49 -1.00
N LEU A 92 5.70 18.95 -1.30
CA LEU A 92 6.76 18.78 -0.32
C LEU A 92 7.35 20.10 0.19
N PRO A 93 7.67 21.11 -0.64
CA PRO A 93 8.26 22.36 -0.15
C PRO A 93 7.45 23.04 0.97
N PRO A 94 6.13 23.28 0.83
CA PRO A 94 5.36 23.90 1.91
C PRO A 94 5.23 23.01 3.16
N LEU A 95 5.20 21.67 3.00
CA LEU A 95 5.20 20.75 4.15
C LEU A 95 6.53 20.83 4.93
N LEU A 96 7.65 20.95 4.22
CA LEU A 96 8.98 21.09 4.80
C LEU A 96 9.17 22.46 5.45
N ASP A 97 8.65 23.52 4.85
CA ASP A 97 8.69 24.86 5.44
C ASP A 97 7.96 24.93 6.79
N GLN A 98 6.84 24.21 6.93
CA GLN A 98 6.10 24.08 8.19
C GLN A 98 6.83 23.19 9.21
N ARG A 99 7.85 22.46 8.77
CA ARG A 99 8.63 21.50 9.57
C ARG A 99 10.12 21.85 9.61
N LYS A 100 10.51 23.12 9.41
CA LYS A 100 11.94 23.53 9.43
C LYS A 100 12.71 23.00 10.63
N GLU A 101 12.09 23.06 11.82
CA GLU A 101 12.70 22.66 13.09
C GLU A 101 12.27 21.26 13.57
N THR A 102 11.49 20.51 12.78
CA THR A 102 10.89 19.24 13.22
C THR A 102 10.87 18.19 12.12
N THR A 103 10.62 16.94 12.48
CA THR A 103 10.63 15.83 11.51
C THR A 103 9.35 15.82 10.65
N LEU A 104 9.50 15.76 9.33
CA LEU A 104 8.42 15.43 8.40
C LEU A 104 8.00 13.96 8.59
N ARG A 105 6.76 13.72 9.01
CA ARG A 105 6.21 12.37 9.21
C ARG A 105 5.37 11.97 8.01
N CYS A 106 5.84 10.94 7.32
CA CYS A 106 5.15 10.34 6.19
C CYS A 106 4.56 8.97 6.58
N TRP A 107 3.47 8.60 5.94
CA TRP A 107 2.93 7.25 5.97
C TRP A 107 2.68 6.74 4.55
N SER A 108 3.36 5.67 4.15
CA SER A 108 3.01 4.87 2.96
C SER A 108 2.16 3.68 3.41
N ALA A 109 0.87 3.74 3.09
CA ALA A 109 -0.16 2.78 3.46
C ALA A 109 -0.43 1.80 2.30
N ALA A 110 -0.29 0.51 2.57
CA ALA A 110 -0.18 -0.58 1.57
C ALA A 110 1.09 -0.49 0.73
N CYS A 111 2.24 -0.46 1.40
CA CYS A 111 3.55 -0.22 0.78
C CYS A 111 4.08 -1.38 -0.08
N SER A 112 3.42 -2.55 -0.08
CA SER A 112 3.85 -3.76 -0.76
C SER A 112 5.30 -4.10 -0.40
N ILE A 113 6.09 -4.55 -1.39
CA ILE A 113 7.52 -4.88 -1.24
C ILE A 113 8.41 -3.65 -1.10
N GLY A 114 7.88 -2.44 -0.90
CA GLY A 114 8.66 -1.25 -0.51
C GLY A 114 9.01 -0.20 -1.58
N PRO A 115 8.78 -0.34 -2.91
CA PRO A 115 9.18 0.70 -3.86
C PRO A 115 8.64 2.10 -3.54
N GLU A 116 7.40 2.22 -3.05
CA GLU A 116 6.80 3.51 -2.72
C GLU A 116 7.50 4.25 -1.56
N PRO A 117 7.68 3.66 -0.35
CA PRO A 117 8.39 4.35 0.72
C PRO A 117 9.86 4.63 0.37
N TYR A 118 10.50 3.78 -0.45
CA TYR A 118 11.84 4.07 -0.96
C TYR A 118 11.87 5.21 -1.97
N SER A 119 10.88 5.35 -2.87
CA SER A 119 10.75 6.51 -3.75
C SER A 119 10.58 7.80 -2.96
N LEU A 120 9.79 7.78 -1.88
CA LEU A 120 9.67 8.93 -0.97
C LEU A 120 11.01 9.26 -0.29
N ALA A 121 11.75 8.26 0.18
CA ALA A 121 13.06 8.46 0.77
C ALA A 121 14.07 9.03 -0.24
N ILE A 122 14.07 8.55 -1.49
CA ILE A 122 14.90 9.09 -2.58
C ILE A 122 14.55 10.56 -2.84
N LEU A 123 13.27 10.93 -2.88
CA LEU A 123 12.85 12.32 -3.04
C LEU A 123 13.46 13.22 -1.95
N MET A 124 13.38 12.78 -0.70
CA MET A 124 13.89 13.52 0.45
C MET A 124 15.42 13.66 0.39
N GLU A 125 16.13 12.55 0.20
CA GLU A 125 17.59 12.53 0.22
C GLU A 125 18.22 13.29 -0.95
N TYR A 126 17.60 13.23 -2.13
CA TYR A 126 18.18 13.81 -3.33
C TYR A 126 17.80 15.29 -3.51
N TYR A 127 16.54 15.64 -3.28
CA TYR A 127 16.04 17.00 -3.56
C TYR A 127 15.91 17.90 -2.33
N PHE A 128 15.85 17.31 -1.13
CA PHE A 128 15.68 18.04 0.12
C PHE A 128 16.72 17.62 1.17
N PRO A 129 18.03 17.59 0.81
CA PRO A 129 19.06 17.13 1.73
C PRO A 129 19.07 17.97 3.02
N GLY A 130 19.23 17.29 4.16
CA GLY A 130 19.29 17.94 5.48
C GLY A 130 17.94 18.12 6.17
N HIS A 131 16.81 17.94 5.49
CA HIS A 131 15.51 17.96 6.15
C HIS A 131 15.24 16.62 6.87
N PRO A 132 14.98 16.61 8.19
CA PRO A 132 14.68 15.38 8.91
C PRO A 132 13.30 14.84 8.52
N TYR A 133 13.24 13.55 8.18
CA TYR A 133 11.98 12.88 7.84
C TYR A 133 11.89 11.48 8.45
N LYS A 134 10.68 10.94 8.59
CA LYS A 134 10.44 9.55 8.98
C LYS A 134 9.26 9.01 8.18
N ILE A 135 9.42 7.81 7.65
CA ILE A 135 8.38 7.13 6.87
C ILE A 135 7.91 5.92 7.67
N LEU A 136 6.64 5.92 8.08
CA LEU A 136 5.96 4.67 8.42
C LEU A 136 5.56 4.00 7.10
N ALA A 137 5.94 2.75 6.89
CA ALA A 137 5.52 1.96 5.75
C ALA A 137 4.74 0.74 6.27
N THR A 138 3.51 0.56 5.80
CA THR A 138 2.67 -0.53 6.31
C THR A 138 2.05 -1.36 5.21
N ASP A 139 1.95 -2.65 5.45
CA ASP A 139 1.19 -3.58 4.60
C ASP A 139 0.52 -4.67 5.44
N LEU A 140 -0.44 -5.38 4.86
CA LEU A 140 -1.06 -6.58 5.43
C LEU A 140 -0.23 -7.84 5.13
N ASP A 141 0.63 -7.78 4.11
CA ASP A 141 1.48 -8.87 3.66
C ASP A 141 2.83 -8.88 4.41
N ARG A 142 3.03 -9.92 5.23
CA ARG A 142 4.28 -10.09 6.01
C ARG A 142 5.47 -10.38 5.10
N THR A 143 5.30 -11.23 4.09
CA THR A 143 6.33 -11.62 3.14
C THR A 143 6.82 -10.40 2.37
N ALA A 144 5.89 -9.56 1.91
CA ALA A 144 6.21 -8.33 1.21
C ALA A 144 7.00 -7.36 2.11
N LEU A 145 6.56 -7.18 3.36
CA LEU A 145 7.27 -6.35 4.33
C LEU A 145 8.68 -6.86 4.65
N GLU A 146 8.89 -8.18 4.69
CA GLU A 146 10.23 -8.75 4.89
C GLU A 146 11.16 -8.47 3.73
N GLN A 147 10.68 -8.63 2.48
CA GLN A 147 11.44 -8.24 1.30
C GLN A 147 11.74 -6.74 1.30
N ALA A 148 10.73 -5.92 1.63
CA ALA A 148 10.89 -4.47 1.75
C ALA A 148 11.98 -4.11 2.77
N ARG A 149 12.00 -4.76 3.94
CA ARG A 149 13.05 -4.57 4.98
C ARG A 149 14.43 -5.01 4.51
N ARG A 150 14.54 -6.08 3.73
CA ARG A 150 15.81 -6.51 3.12
C ARG A 150 16.27 -5.52 2.03
N GLY A 151 15.35 -4.71 1.50
CA GLY A 151 15.62 -3.72 0.47
C GLY A 151 15.77 -4.32 -0.91
N GLY A 152 15.25 -5.52 -1.14
CA GLY A 152 15.43 -6.27 -2.39
C GLY A 152 15.34 -7.78 -2.17
N PRO A 153 15.57 -8.58 -3.23
CA PRO A 153 15.96 -8.14 -4.56
C PRO A 153 14.79 -7.50 -5.33
N TYR A 154 15.11 -6.56 -6.23
CA TYR A 154 14.18 -6.03 -7.24
C TYR A 154 14.72 -6.33 -8.65
N PRO A 155 13.87 -6.78 -9.59
CA PRO A 155 14.26 -6.96 -10.98
C PRO A 155 14.35 -5.61 -11.71
N GLU A 156 15.08 -5.57 -12.83
CA GLU A 156 15.28 -4.34 -13.63
C GLU A 156 13.96 -3.65 -14.03
N THR A 157 12.91 -4.44 -14.23
CA THR A 157 11.58 -3.94 -14.61
C THR A 157 10.95 -2.98 -13.58
N TYR A 158 11.44 -2.95 -12.34
CA TYR A 158 10.96 -2.02 -11.31
C TYR A 158 11.53 -0.61 -11.46
N PHE A 159 12.54 -0.43 -12.30
CA PHE A 159 13.30 0.82 -12.46
C PHE A 159 12.90 1.63 -13.69
N ASN A 160 11.93 1.16 -14.49
CA ASN A 160 11.52 1.78 -15.76
C ASN A 160 11.20 3.29 -15.67
N ARG A 161 10.77 3.78 -14.50
CA ARG A 161 10.41 5.18 -14.26
C ARG A 161 11.43 5.93 -13.39
N LEU A 162 12.49 5.25 -12.93
CA LEU A 162 13.55 5.84 -12.13
C LEU A 162 14.63 6.41 -13.06
N PRO A 163 15.01 7.69 -12.93
CA PRO A 163 16.18 8.21 -13.62
C PRO A 163 17.43 7.39 -13.29
N LEU A 164 18.21 7.00 -14.31
CA LEU A 164 19.42 6.18 -14.17
C LEU A 164 20.42 6.74 -13.14
N GLN A 165 20.53 8.08 -13.07
CA GLN A 165 21.37 8.75 -12.07
C GLN A 165 20.95 8.39 -10.63
N LEU A 166 19.64 8.35 -10.35
CA LEU A 166 19.13 7.97 -9.03
C LEU A 166 19.31 6.47 -8.79
N GLN A 167 19.17 5.64 -9.83
CA GLN A 167 19.43 4.20 -9.74
C GLN A 167 20.87 3.94 -9.26
N GLY A 168 21.86 4.56 -9.90
CA GLY A 168 23.27 4.39 -9.53
C GLY A 168 23.65 4.93 -8.14
N LEU A 169 22.90 5.90 -7.60
CA LEU A 169 23.16 6.49 -6.28
C LEU A 169 22.53 5.71 -5.12
N TYR A 170 21.41 5.03 -5.37
CA TYR A 170 20.56 4.49 -4.32
C TYR A 170 20.32 2.98 -4.43
N PHE A 171 20.87 2.33 -5.46
CA PHE A 171 20.75 0.89 -5.66
C PHE A 171 22.10 0.25 -5.95
N GLN A 172 22.26 -0.98 -5.48
CA GLN A 172 23.40 -1.83 -5.75
C GLN A 172 22.91 -3.08 -6.48
N GLN A 173 23.49 -3.36 -7.65
CA GLN A 173 23.25 -4.60 -8.37
C GLN A 173 24.00 -5.76 -7.68
N LYS A 174 23.31 -6.87 -7.46
CA LYS A 174 23.84 -8.16 -7.01
C LYS A 174 23.38 -9.26 -7.97
N GLU A 175 23.83 -10.50 -7.74
CA GLU A 175 23.54 -11.65 -8.60
C GLU A 175 22.03 -11.92 -8.78
N ASP A 176 21.24 -11.72 -7.74
CA ASP A 176 19.80 -12.01 -7.68
C ASP A 176 18.90 -10.78 -7.91
N GLY A 177 19.50 -9.60 -8.16
CA GLY A 177 18.77 -8.37 -8.49
C GLY A 177 19.35 -7.13 -7.82
N TYR A 178 18.55 -6.07 -7.76
CA TYR A 178 18.94 -4.78 -7.20
C TYR A 178 18.51 -4.67 -5.75
N TYR A 179 19.39 -4.10 -4.94
CA TYR A 179 19.16 -3.83 -3.53
C TYR A 179 19.27 -2.34 -3.24
N VAL A 180 18.36 -1.84 -2.41
CA VAL A 180 18.35 -0.45 -1.94
C VAL A 180 19.54 -0.19 -1.02
N ALA A 181 20.15 0.97 -1.17
CA ALA A 181 21.23 1.43 -0.30
C ALA A 181 20.76 1.52 1.18
N PRO A 182 21.53 0.98 2.16
CA PRO A 182 21.14 0.97 3.57
C PRO A 182 20.77 2.35 4.15
N LYS A 183 21.36 3.42 3.64
CA LYS A 183 21.04 4.81 4.05
C LYS A 183 19.56 5.17 3.90
N LEU A 184 18.87 4.63 2.89
CA LEU A 184 17.44 4.88 2.70
C LEU A 184 16.58 4.11 3.71
N GLN A 185 17.03 2.92 4.12
CA GLN A 185 16.32 2.06 5.06
C GLN A 185 16.27 2.68 6.47
N ALA A 186 17.29 3.43 6.86
CA ALA A 186 17.38 4.08 8.17
C ALA A 186 16.19 5.04 8.46
N TRP A 187 15.54 5.55 7.43
CA TRP A 187 14.42 6.50 7.55
C TRP A 187 13.04 5.85 7.51
N ILE A 188 12.97 4.53 7.27
CA ILE A 188 11.72 3.81 7.02
C ILE A 188 11.47 2.77 8.11
N ASN A 189 10.30 2.84 8.74
CA ASN A 189 9.82 1.85 9.69
C ASN A 189 8.72 1.00 9.05
N PHE A 190 9.02 -0.27 8.77
CA PHE A 190 8.07 -1.22 8.20
C PHE A 190 7.24 -1.91 9.29
N ARG A 191 5.90 -1.83 9.22
CA ARG A 191 4.98 -2.46 10.19
C ARG A 191 3.84 -3.21 9.52
N LEU A 192 3.41 -4.32 10.12
CA LEU A 192 2.19 -5.00 9.72
C LEU A 192 0.97 -4.17 10.15
N HIS A 193 0.07 -3.86 9.22
CA HIS A 193 -1.16 -3.15 9.51
C HIS A 193 -2.23 -3.44 8.46
N ASN A 194 -3.47 -3.67 8.91
CA ASN A 194 -4.62 -3.83 8.04
C ASN A 194 -5.32 -2.47 7.88
N LEU A 195 -5.39 -1.92 6.66
CA LEU A 195 -6.04 -0.63 6.40
C LEU A 195 -7.54 -0.58 6.72
N LEU A 196 -8.18 -1.74 6.90
CA LEU A 196 -9.59 -1.82 7.27
C LEU A 196 -9.78 -1.95 8.79
N GLN A 197 -8.70 -1.98 9.57
CA GLN A 197 -8.73 -2.14 11.02
C GLN A 197 -7.84 -1.10 11.71
N GLY A 198 -8.29 -0.58 12.85
CA GLY A 198 -7.55 0.46 13.58
C GLY A 198 -6.18 -0.01 14.13
N PRO A 199 -5.37 0.92 14.67
CA PRO A 199 -5.69 2.33 14.94
C PRO A 199 -5.18 3.32 13.87
N PHE A 200 -5.92 4.42 13.68
CA PHE A 200 -5.63 5.52 12.74
C PHE A 200 -5.35 6.86 13.46
N THR A 201 -4.78 6.80 14.66
CA THR A 201 -4.74 7.96 15.60
C THR A 201 -3.51 8.86 15.46
N GLN A 202 -2.55 8.52 14.60
CA GLN A 202 -1.35 9.34 14.39
C GLN A 202 -1.60 10.42 13.33
N ARG A 203 -1.08 11.63 13.56
CA ARG A 203 -1.17 12.75 12.61
C ARG A 203 0.07 12.82 11.73
N TYR A 204 -0.09 12.60 10.43
CA TYR A 204 0.97 12.62 9.41
C TYR A 204 0.95 13.91 8.58
N ASP A 205 2.13 14.32 8.13
CA ASP A 205 2.34 15.44 7.20
C ASP A 205 2.02 15.05 5.77
N LEU A 206 2.44 13.84 5.38
CA LEU A 206 2.17 13.23 4.08
C LEU A 206 1.63 11.82 4.30
N LEU A 207 0.45 11.53 3.77
CA LEU A 207 -0.13 10.19 3.75
C LEU A 207 -0.25 9.76 2.29
N VAL A 208 0.40 8.66 1.93
CA VAL A 208 0.36 8.05 0.61
C VAL A 208 -0.41 6.74 0.73
N CYS A 209 -1.53 6.61 0.03
CA CYS A 209 -2.35 5.39 0.03
C CYS A 209 -2.82 5.13 -1.39
N ARG A 210 -2.02 4.39 -2.15
CA ARG A 210 -2.13 4.32 -3.60
C ARG A 210 -2.38 2.92 -4.10
N ASN A 211 -3.25 2.81 -5.10
CA ASN A 211 -3.51 1.60 -5.87
C ASN A 211 -4.00 0.39 -5.04
N VAL A 212 -4.46 0.60 -3.80
CA VAL A 212 -5.07 -0.41 -2.94
C VAL A 212 -6.57 -0.21 -2.83
N ILE A 213 -7.03 1.05 -2.91
CA ILE A 213 -8.41 1.42 -2.63
C ILE A 213 -9.35 0.92 -3.74
N ILE A 214 -8.85 0.81 -4.97
CA ILE A 214 -9.60 0.29 -6.13
C ILE A 214 -10.20 -1.10 -5.93
N TYR A 215 -9.63 -1.91 -5.03
CA TYR A 215 -10.07 -3.27 -4.73
C TYR A 215 -11.24 -3.33 -3.76
N PHE A 216 -11.47 -2.27 -2.98
CA PHE A 216 -12.45 -2.27 -1.90
C PHE A 216 -13.89 -2.00 -2.34
N THR A 217 -14.86 -2.51 -1.56
CA THR A 217 -16.29 -2.16 -1.66
C THR A 217 -16.52 -0.69 -1.33
N LEU A 218 -17.70 -0.15 -1.66
CA LEU A 218 -18.02 1.25 -1.40
C LEU A 218 -17.96 1.56 0.10
N GLU A 219 -18.53 0.69 0.92
CA GLU A 219 -18.62 0.82 2.37
C GLU A 219 -17.22 0.84 3.01
N ALA A 220 -16.35 -0.08 2.59
CA ALA A 220 -14.96 -0.14 3.04
C ALA A 220 -14.16 1.10 2.63
N LYS A 221 -14.37 1.61 1.40
CA LYS A 221 -13.76 2.88 0.95
C LYS A 221 -14.19 4.05 1.83
N GLN A 222 -15.48 4.20 2.10
CA GLN A 222 -16.00 5.30 2.91
C GLN A 222 -15.42 5.27 4.33
N ALA A 223 -15.31 4.08 4.94
CA ALA A 223 -14.69 3.90 6.24
C ALA A 223 -13.19 4.26 6.20
N LEU A 224 -12.46 3.78 5.18
CA LEU A 224 -11.05 4.10 5.00
C LEU A 224 -10.83 5.59 4.82
N TYR A 225 -11.62 6.30 4.01
CA TYR A 225 -11.45 7.75 3.82
C TYR A 225 -11.62 8.55 5.12
N ARG A 226 -12.57 8.17 5.98
CA ARG A 226 -12.71 8.77 7.32
C ARG A 226 -11.46 8.54 8.17
N ASN A 227 -10.94 7.32 8.16
CA ASN A 227 -9.76 6.94 8.90
C ASN A 227 -8.49 7.67 8.40
N LEU A 228 -8.32 7.78 7.09
CA LEU A 228 -7.22 8.54 6.47
C LEU A 228 -7.29 10.03 6.83
N ALA A 229 -8.49 10.62 6.82
CA ALA A 229 -8.69 12.01 7.21
C ALA A 229 -8.31 12.25 8.68
N ILE A 230 -8.70 11.35 9.59
CA ILE A 230 -8.34 11.42 11.02
C ILE A 230 -6.81 11.33 11.21
N SER A 231 -6.14 10.51 10.41
CA SER A 231 -4.68 10.37 10.42
C SER A 231 -3.92 11.54 9.79
N LEU A 232 -4.61 12.47 9.13
CA LEU A 232 -3.97 13.62 8.51
C LEU A 232 -3.88 14.77 9.52
N ARG A 233 -2.77 15.50 9.52
CA ARG A 233 -2.70 16.76 10.25
C ARG A 233 -3.40 17.89 9.47
N PRO A 234 -3.83 18.97 10.13
CA PRO A 234 -4.18 20.21 9.43
C PRO A 234 -3.03 20.69 8.54
N GLY A 235 -3.34 20.95 7.27
CA GLY A 235 -2.36 21.31 6.23
C GLY A 235 -1.51 20.15 5.70
N GLY A 236 -1.74 18.92 6.16
CA GLY A 236 -1.11 17.71 5.61
C GLY A 236 -1.68 17.35 4.23
N ILE A 237 -0.96 16.50 3.51
CA ILE A 237 -1.33 16.06 2.15
C ILE A 237 -1.63 14.56 2.15
N LEU A 238 -2.79 14.19 1.59
CA LEU A 238 -3.15 12.83 1.23
C LEU A 238 -2.91 12.65 -0.28
N PHE A 239 -2.14 11.64 -0.65
CA PHE A 239 -1.81 11.28 -2.04
C PHE A 239 -2.36 9.90 -2.38
N LEU A 240 -3.32 9.85 -3.30
CA LEU A 240 -3.93 8.62 -3.82
C LEU A 240 -3.33 8.17 -5.17
N GLY A 241 -3.72 7.00 -5.66
CA GLY A 241 -3.30 6.51 -6.98
C GLY A 241 -3.91 7.34 -8.11
N GLY A 242 -3.27 7.38 -9.28
CA GLY A 242 -3.74 8.21 -10.40
C GLY A 242 -5.16 7.91 -10.92
N ALA A 243 -5.66 6.70 -10.68
CA ALA A 243 -7.02 6.27 -11.04
C ALA A 243 -7.99 6.28 -9.83
N GLU A 244 -7.55 6.79 -8.67
CA GLU A 244 -8.32 6.82 -7.43
C GLU A 244 -8.79 8.25 -7.13
N PHE A 245 -10.10 8.41 -6.95
CA PHE A 245 -10.68 9.68 -6.58
C PHE A 245 -11.72 9.51 -5.47
N ILE A 246 -11.78 10.48 -4.56
CA ILE A 246 -12.75 10.49 -3.48
C ILE A 246 -14.01 11.19 -3.99
N ASN A 247 -15.10 10.44 -4.12
CA ASN A 247 -16.41 11.03 -4.39
C ASN A 247 -16.84 11.90 -3.21
N ASN A 248 -17.19 13.16 -3.50
CA ASN A 248 -17.63 14.16 -2.53
C ASN A 248 -16.67 14.23 -1.30
N PRO A 249 -15.42 14.69 -1.46
CA PRO A 249 -14.41 14.62 -0.40
C PRO A 249 -14.79 15.41 0.87
N LYS A 250 -15.63 16.45 0.72
CA LYS A 250 -16.13 17.28 1.82
C LYS A 250 -16.84 16.47 2.90
N GLN A 251 -17.50 15.36 2.54
CA GLN A 251 -18.19 14.49 3.51
C GLN A 251 -17.23 13.83 4.51
N TYR A 252 -15.93 13.76 4.19
CA TYR A 252 -14.87 13.21 5.05
C TYR A 252 -14.00 14.31 5.69
N GLY A 253 -14.40 15.58 5.57
CA GLY A 253 -13.56 16.71 5.98
C GLY A 253 -12.33 16.89 5.10
N LEU A 254 -12.36 16.42 3.85
CA LEU A 254 -11.29 16.58 2.88
C LEU A 254 -11.70 17.56 1.79
N ARG A 255 -10.72 18.25 1.21
CA ARG A 255 -10.86 19.00 -0.04
C ARG A 255 -9.88 18.47 -1.08
N SER A 256 -10.33 18.40 -2.33
CA SER A 256 -9.46 18.10 -3.46
C SER A 256 -8.49 19.25 -3.68
N LEU A 257 -7.25 18.90 -3.96
CA LEU A 257 -6.25 19.80 -4.53
C LEU A 257 -6.19 19.54 -6.04
N ASN A 258 -5.01 19.52 -6.63
CA ASN A 258 -4.78 19.10 -8.00
C ASN A 258 -4.53 17.57 -8.09
N GLY A 259 -4.89 16.95 -9.22
CA GLY A 259 -4.64 15.53 -9.45
C GLY A 259 -5.15 14.61 -8.32
N PRO A 260 -4.37 13.62 -7.87
CA PRO A 260 -4.75 12.68 -6.83
C PRO A 260 -4.44 13.19 -5.40
N PHE A 261 -4.26 14.50 -5.21
CA PHE A 261 -3.90 15.11 -3.93
C PHE A 261 -5.10 15.71 -3.20
N TYR A 262 -5.14 15.53 -1.89
CA TYR A 262 -6.19 16.02 -0.99
C TYR A 262 -5.58 16.60 0.28
N THR A 263 -6.31 17.47 0.96
CA THR A 263 -5.97 17.96 2.30
C THR A 263 -7.23 18.10 3.14
N LEU A 264 -7.09 18.36 4.45
CA LEU A 264 -8.24 18.65 5.30
C LEU A 264 -8.91 19.97 4.87
N ALA A 265 -10.24 19.97 4.88
CA ALA A 265 -11.08 21.12 4.58
C ALA A 265 -11.13 22.12 5.74
#